data_AF-A0A924D4H2-F1
#
_entry.id   AF-A0A924D4H2-F1
#
_cell.length_a   1.000
_cell.length_b   1.000
_cell.length_c   1.000
_cell.angle_alpha   90.00
_cell.angle_beta   90.00
_cell.angle_gamma   90.00
#
_symmetry.space_group_name_H-M   'P 1'
#
loop_
_entity.id
_entity.type
_entity.pdbx_description
1 polymer ?
#
loop_
_entity_poly.entity_id
_entity_poly.type
_entity_poly.pdbx_seq_one_letter_code
_entity_poly.pdbx_strand_id
1 'polypeptide(L)' 'MTSYKVVIYFGSEKTELVLGAANAAHAILIARKIYKNGRVVSAIPIK' A
#
# COMPACT_ATOMS: atom_id res chain seq x y z
N MET A 1 -15.31 -1.71 6.79
CA MET A 1 -13.86 -1.92 6.61
C MET A 1 -13.61 -2.04 5.12
N THR A 2 -12.79 -1.18 4.53
CA THR A 2 -12.60 -1.09 3.07
C THR A 2 -11.27 -1.73 2.69
N SER A 3 -11.28 -2.57 1.65
CA SER A 3 -10.05 -3.17 1.13
C SER A 3 -9.36 -2.20 0.18
N TYR A 4 -8.05 -2.05 0.35
CA TYR A 4 -7.21 -1.25 -0.52
C TYR A 4 -6.18 -2.14 -1.20
N LYS A 5 -6.07 -1.99 -2.52
CA LYS A 5 -4.94 -2.52 -3.27
C LYS A 5 -3.79 -1.55 -3.12
N VAL A 6 -2.74 -1.98 -2.44
CA VAL A 6 -1.51 -1.21 -2.28
C VAL A 6 -0.45 -1.73 -3.23
N VAL A 7 0.07 -0.84 -4.06
CA VAL A 7 1.16 -1.12 -4.99
C VAL A 7 2.42 -0.45 -4.48
N ILE A 8 3.48 -1.24 -4.35
CA ILE A 8 4.77 -0.82 -3.83
C ILE A 8 5.80 -0.99 -4.94
N TYR A 9 6.51 0.09 -5.25
CA TYR A 9 7.57 0.10 -6.24
C TYR A 9 8.93 0.24 -5.55
N PHE A 10 9.87 -0.60 -5.96
CA PHE A 10 11.28 -0.54 -5.54
C PHE A 10 12.18 -0.77 -6.75
N GLY A 11 12.70 0.32 -7.34
CA GLY A 11 13.40 0.25 -8.62
C GLY A 11 12.48 -0.32 -9.70
N SER A 12 12.89 -1.43 -10.32
CA SER A 12 12.12 -2.16 -11.34
C SER A 12 11.11 -3.15 -10.76
N GLU A 13 11.18 -3.43 -9.46
CA GLU A 13 10.33 -4.41 -8.81
C GLU A 13 9.00 -3.78 -8.38
N LYS A 14 7.91 -4.53 -8.62
CA LYS A 14 6.54 -4.17 -8.26
C LYS A 14 5.97 -5.23 -7.34
N THR A 15 5.47 -4.82 -6.18
CA THR A 15 4.75 -5.69 -5.24
C THR A 15 3.33 -5.17 -5.07
N GLU A 16 2.35 -6.07 -5.13
CA GLU A 16 0.94 -5.75 -4.96
C GLU A 16 0.41 -6.45 -3.71
N LEU A 17 -0.30 -5.70 -2.86
CA LEU A 17 -0.82 -6.17 -1.59
C LEU A 17 -2.28 -5.75 -1.48
N VAL A 18 -3.08 -6.55 -0.80
CA VAL A 18 -4.45 -6.17 -0.43
C VAL A 18 -4.46 -5.99 1.08
N LEU A 19 -4.72 -4.75 1.52
CA LEU A 19 -4.75 -4.39 2.93
C LEU A 19 -6.15 -3.89 3.28
N GLY A 20 -6.72 -4.44 4.34
CA GLY A 20 -7.90 -3.86 4.96
C GLY A 20 -7.50 -2.62 5.76
N ALA A 21 -8.07 -1.47 5.44
CA ALA A 21 -7.77 -0.22 6.14
C ALA A 21 -9.03 0.64 6.30
N ALA A 22 -8.98 1.58 7.25
CA ALA A 22 -10.04 2.55 7.44
C ALA A 22 -10.09 3.59 6.32
N ASN A 23 -8.93 3.94 5.75
CA ASN A 23 -8.79 4.87 4.63
C ASN A 23 -7.47 4.60 3.87
N ALA A 24 -7.27 5.28 2.73
CA ALA A 24 -6.08 5.12 1.90
C ALA A 24 -4.79 5.53 2.62
N ALA A 25 -4.82 6.60 3.42
CA ALA A 25 -3.66 7.05 4.19
C ALA A 25 -3.19 6.01 5.21
N HIS A 26 -4.14 5.34 5.88
CA HIS A 26 -3.86 4.25 6.81
C HIS A 26 -3.29 3.03 6.08
N ALA A 27 -3.81 2.68 4.90
CA ALA A 27 -3.24 1.62 4.07
C ALA A 27 -1.78 1.91 3.66
N ILE A 28 -1.48 3.15 3.27
CA ILE A 28 -0.12 3.59 2.93
C ILE A 28 0.79 3.56 4.15
N LEU A 29 0.32 3.98 5.32
CA LEU A 29 1.08 3.91 6.58
C LEU A 29 1.44 2.47 6.96
N ILE A 30 0.48 1.56 6.89
CA ILE A 30 0.71 0.12 7.15
C ILE A 30 1.74 -0.42 6.16
N ALA A 31 1.57 -0.14 4.86
CA ALA A 31 2.50 -0.58 3.83
C ALA A 31 3.91 0.02 4.00
N ARG A 32 4.05 1.29 4.36
CA ARG A 32 5.35 1.92 4.68
C ARG A 32 5.99 1.34 5.94
N LYS A 33 5.19 0.89 6.92
CA LYS A 33 5.70 0.22 8.11
C LYS A 33 6.26 -1.17 7.79
N ILE A 34 5.63 -1.89 6.87
CA ILE A 34 6.09 -3.20 6.40
C ILE A 34 7.29 -3.05 5.44
N TYR A 35 7.22 -2.09 4.53
CA TYR A 35 8.21 -1.85 3.48
C TYR A 35 8.93 -0.52 3.74
N LYS A 36 10.18 -0.62 4.24
CA LYS A 36 11.04 0.48 4.69
C LYS A 36 11.02 1.72 3.76
N ASN A 37 11.28 2.89 4.35
CA ASN A 37 11.41 4.19 3.67
C ASN A 37 12.29 4.10 2.40
N GLY A 38 11.82 4.72 1.31
CA GLY A 38 12.45 4.69 -0.02
C GLY A 38 11.62 4.01 -1.11
N ARG A 39 10.51 3.37 -0.74
CA ARG A 39 9.56 2.74 -1.67
C ARG A 39 8.39 3.65 -1.99
N VAL A 40 8.02 3.75 -3.26
CA VAL A 40 6.81 4.47 -3.69
C VAL A 40 5.62 3.57 -3.42
N VAL A 41 4.68 4.04 -2.61
CA VAL A 41 3.50 3.29 -2.17
C VAL A 41 2.25 4.03 -2.66
N SER A 42 1.43 3.36 -3.46
CA SER A 42 0.13 3.87 -3.92
C SER A 42 -0.98 2.96 -3.42
N ALA A 43 -2.06 3.52 -2.90
CA ALA A 43 -3.22 2.77 -2.40
C ALA A 43 -4.47 3.10 -3.22
N ILE A 44 -5.10 2.06 -3.77
CA ILE A 44 -6.29 2.16 -4.62
C ILE A 44 -7.44 1.47 -3.88
N PRO A 45 -8.57 2.16 -3.60
CA PRO A 45 -9.72 1.52 -2.99
C PRO A 45 -10.29 0.44 -3.91
N ILE A 46 -10.61 -0.71 -3.35
CA ILE A 46 -11.34 -1.79 -4.02
C ILE A 46 -12.77 -1.74 -3.47
N LYS A 47 -13.76 -1.63 -4.38
CA LYS A 47 -15.18 -1.70 -4.00
C LYS A 47 -15.54 -3.08 -3.45
#